data_AF-A0A9E0RQT2-F1
#
_entry.id   AF-A0A9E0RQT2-F1
#
_cell.length_a   1.000
_cell.length_b   1.000
_cell.length_c   1.000
_cell.angle_alpha   90.00
_cell.angle_beta   90.00
_cell.angle_gamma   90.00
#
_symmetry.space_group_name_H-M   'P 1'
#
loop_
_entity.id
_entity.type
_entity.pdbx_description
1 polymer ?
#
loop_
_entity_poly.entity_id
_entity_poly.type
_entity_poly.pdbx_seq_one_letter_code
_entity_poly.pdbx_strand_id
1 'polypeptide(L)' 'MRITVLGSGYVGLTQAAVLAHVGHQVVCADIDQPRIE' A
#
# COMPACT_ATOMS: atom_id res chain seq x y z
N MET A 1 -3.51 10.26 8.79
CA MET A 1 -3.85 9.02 9.55
C MET A 1 -2.80 7.94 9.27
N ARG A 2 -2.66 6.92 10.12
CA ARG A 2 -1.80 5.75 9.87
C ARG A 2 -2.64 4.63 9.26
N ILE A 3 -2.29 4.15 8.07
CA ILE A 3 -3.08 3.18 7.30
C ILE A 3 -2.16 2.05 6.85
N THR A 4 -2.59 0.80 7.04
CA THR A 4 -1.92 -0.39 6.50
C THR A 4 -2.79 -1.02 5.43
N VAL A 5 -2.22 -1.28 4.26
CA VAL A 5 -2.89 -1.97 3.15
C VAL A 5 -2.28 -3.37 3.01
N LEU A 6 -3.12 -4.40 3.15
CA LEU A 6 -2.72 -5.79 2.96
C LEU A 6 -3.01 -6.22 1.52
N GLY A 7 -1.95 -6.51 0.76
CA GLY A 7 -1.96 -6.79 -0.66
C GLY A 7 -1.43 -5.61 -1.50
N SER A 8 -0.40 -5.85 -2.29
CA SER A 8 0.23 -4.89 -3.22
C SER A 8 -0.14 -5.15 -4.70
N GLY A 9 -1.26 -5.84 -4.94
CA GLY A 9 -1.85 -5.95 -6.28
C GLY A 9 -2.41 -4.63 -6.80
N TYR A 10 -3.01 -4.66 -7.99
CA TYR A 10 -3.57 -3.47 -8.66
C TYR A 10 -4.42 -2.59 -7.74
N VAL A 11 -5.40 -3.16 -7.03
CA VAL A 11 -6.30 -2.41 -6.15
C VAL A 11 -5.56 -1.86 -4.92
N GLY A 12 -4.82 -2.72 -4.22
CA GLY A 12 -4.15 -2.33 -2.98
C GLY A 12 -3.08 -1.27 -3.21
N LEU A 13 -2.25 -1.43 -4.25
CA LEU A 13 -1.16 -0.49 -4.54
C LEU A 13 -1.67 0.85 -5.06
N THR A 14 -2.65 0.87 -5.97
CA THR A 14 -3.24 2.13 -6.46
C THR A 14 -3.89 2.90 -5.33
N GLN A 15 -4.64 2.23 -4.46
CA GLN A 15 -5.30 2.87 -3.34
C GLN A 15 -4.29 3.35 -2.29
N ALA A 16 -3.26 2.56 -1.98
CA ALA A 16 -2.19 2.97 -1.09
C ALA A 16 -1.46 4.23 -1.61
N ALA A 17 -1.19 4.30 -2.92
CA ALA A 17 -0.55 5.45 -3.55
C ALA A 17 -1.41 6.72 -3.42
N VAL A 18 -2.72 6.63 -3.68
CA VAL A 18 -3.63 7.78 -3.54
C VAL A 18 -3.73 8.22 -2.07
N LEU A 19 -3.86 7.27 -1.14
CA LEU A 19 -3.93 7.58 0.29
C LEU A 19 -2.63 8.24 0.80
N ALA A 20 -1.47 7.77 0.33
CA ALA A 20 -0.19 8.42 0.63
C ALA A 20 -0.13 9.84 0.03
N HIS A 21 -0.59 10.00 -1.20
CA HIS A 21 -0.59 11.28 -1.91
C HIS A 21 -1.44 12.35 -1.21
N VAL A 22 -2.58 11.98 -0.61
CA VAL A 22 -3.44 12.93 0.12
C VAL A 22 -3.01 13.16 1.57
N GLY A 23 -1.84 12.66 1.99
CA GLY A 23 -1.20 12.99 3.26
C GLY A 23 -1.38 11.96 4.39
N HIS A 24 -1.82 10.74 4.09
CA HIS A 24 -1.79 9.66 5.07
C HIS A 24 -0.41 8.99 5.13
N GLN A 25 -0.02 8.51 6.31
CA GLN A 25 1.14 7.64 6.44
C GLN A 25 0.69 6.22 6.12
N VAL A 26 1.15 5.67 5.00
CA VAL A 26 0.69 4.40 4.46
C VAL A 26 1.82 3.37 4.47
N VAL A 27 1.51 2.13 4.86
CA VAL A 27 2.40 0.97 4.72
C VAL A 27 1.66 -0.10 3.92
N CYS A 28 2.27 -0.58 2.84
CA CYS A 28 1.81 -1.77 2.12
C CYS A 28 2.53 -3.02 2.65
N ALA A 29 1.79 -4.10 2.86
CA ALA A 29 2.34 -5.42 3.16
C ALA A 29 1.74 -6.44 2.19
N ASP A 30 2.57 -7.32 1.65
CA ASP A 30 2.15 -8.45 0.82
C ASP A 30 2.88 -9.71 1.33
N ILE A 31 2.38 -10.89 0.97
CA ILE A 31 3.04 -12.16 1.25
C ILE A 31 4.02 -12.54 0.14
N ASP A 32 3.80 -12.03 -1.06
CA ASP A 32 4.63 -12.25 -2.25
C ASP A 32 5.83 -11.29 -2.20
N GLN A 33 6.93 -11.77 -1.61
CA GLN A 33 8.15 -10.99 -1.39
C GLN A 33 8.71 -10.31 -2.66
N PRO A 34 8.75 -10.96 -3.84
CA PRO A 34 9.08 -10.32 -5.11
C PRO A 34 8.25 -9.07 -5.48
N ARG A 35 7.06 -8.85 -4.89
CA ARG A 35 6.25 -7.64 -5.14
C ARG A 35 6.61 -6.46 -4.25
N ILE A 36 7.48 -6.66 -3.27
CA ILE A 36 7.82 -5.65 -2.24
C ILE A 36 9.34 -5.34 -2.22
N GLU A 37 10.15 -6.15 -2.89
CA GLU A 37 11.58 -5.87 -3.18
C GLU A 37 11.72 -4.83 -4.30
#